data_AF-C6ZLD8-F1
#
_entry.id   AF-C6ZLD8-F1
#
_cell.length_a   1.000
_cell.length_b   1.000
_cell.length_c   1.000
_cell.angle_alpha   90.00
_cell.angle_beta   90.00
_cell.angle_gamma   90.00
#
_symmetry.space_group_name_H-M   'P 1'
#
loop_
_entity.id
_entity.type
_entity.pdbx_description
1 polymer ?
#
loop_
_entity_poly.entity_id
_entity_poly.type
_entity_poly.pdbx_seq_one_letter_code
_entity_poly.pdbx_strand_id
1 'polypeptide(L)'
;ASSPTVVRAEDAPVANQSKAEKDYDAAKRDAENAKKALEDAKRAQKKYKDDQKITEEKAEEEKKASQEQQKANLDYQQKLRKYINEKDSKKRSMLQKEMEEAERKDKEKQAEFKKIREKVKKTETRRKAEEAEAKEPELTKKVKEAEEKVTEAKQKLDAERAKEVALQAKIAELENEVHRLETKLKETDESDSEDYVKEGLRAPLQSELDAKQAKLSKLEELSDKIDELDAEIAKLEKDVEDFKNSDGEYSALYLEAAEKDLAAKKAELDKKAVNEPEKPAPAPETPAPEAPAEQPKPAPAPQPAPAPKPEKPAEQPKPEKTDDQQAEEDYARRSEEEYNRLTQQQPPKAEKPAPAPQPEQPAPH
;
A
#
# COMPACT_ATOMS: atom_id res chain seq x y z
N ALA A 1 54.67 25.73 7.75
CA ALA A 1 53.49 25.07 8.33
C ALA A 1 52.80 24.31 7.19
N SER A 2 53.00 22.99 7.15
CA SER A 2 52.36 22.12 6.17
C SER A 2 51.05 21.65 6.78
N SER A 3 49.93 22.09 6.24
CA SER A 3 48.60 21.62 6.64
C SER A 3 48.43 20.17 6.17
N PRO A 4 47.97 19.23 7.00
CA PRO A 4 47.59 17.92 6.49
C PRO A 4 46.25 18.07 5.77
N THR A 5 46.22 17.66 4.50
CA THR A 5 44.99 17.42 3.76
C THR A 5 44.25 16.30 4.48
N VAL A 6 43.17 16.65 5.18
CA VAL A 6 42.22 15.68 5.71
C VAL A 6 41.54 15.06 4.51
N VAL A 7 41.93 13.82 4.18
CA VAL A 7 41.19 12.98 3.24
C VAL A 7 39.81 12.80 3.87
N ARG A 8 38.81 13.42 3.24
CA ARG A 8 37.40 13.15 3.48
C ARG A 8 37.23 11.64 3.35
N ALA A 9 36.84 10.98 4.43
CA ALA A 9 36.29 9.64 4.38
C ALA A 9 35.01 9.71 3.53
N GLU A 10 35.14 9.55 2.22
CA GLU A 10 34.02 9.18 1.36
C GLU A 10 33.84 7.67 1.49
N ASP A 11 32.62 7.29 1.88
CA ASP A 11 32.04 5.96 1.81
C ASP A 11 32.93 4.79 2.26
N ALA A 12 33.11 4.66 3.58
CA ALA A 12 33.12 3.32 4.14
C ALA A 12 31.71 2.74 3.92
N PRO A 13 31.54 1.58 3.26
CA PRO A 13 30.23 1.00 3.06
C PRO A 13 29.57 0.87 4.43
N VAL A 14 28.43 1.55 4.59
CA VAL A 14 27.51 1.36 5.71
C VAL A 14 27.41 -0.14 5.93
N ALA A 15 27.72 -0.60 7.15
CA ALA A 15 27.65 -2.00 7.55
C ALA A 15 26.52 -2.69 6.80
N ASN A 16 26.86 -3.70 5.98
CA ASN A 16 25.96 -4.32 5.02
C ASN A 16 24.70 -4.78 5.75
N GLN A 17 23.63 -3.97 5.71
CA GLN A 17 22.34 -4.36 6.26
C GLN A 17 21.97 -5.72 5.64
N SER A 18 21.56 -6.66 6.49
CA SER A 18 21.14 -7.98 6.03
C SER A 18 19.97 -7.83 5.05
N LYS A 19 19.75 -8.84 4.22
CA LYS A 19 18.61 -8.83 3.31
C LYS A 19 17.30 -8.65 4.07
N ALA A 20 17.10 -9.40 5.17
CA ALA A 20 15.85 -9.33 5.91
C ALA A 20 15.64 -7.94 6.55
N GLU A 21 16.72 -7.25 6.93
CA GLU A 21 16.67 -5.89 7.44
C GLU A 21 16.23 -4.90 6.34
N LYS A 22 16.82 -5.01 5.14
CA LYS A 22 16.41 -4.22 3.97
C LYS A 22 14.96 -4.49 3.57
N ASP A 23 14.55 -5.75 3.51
CA ASP A 23 13.19 -6.17 3.16
C ASP A 23 12.17 -5.64 4.20
N TYR A 24 12.52 -5.64 5.49
CA TYR A 24 11.68 -5.07 6.55
C TYR A 24 11.56 -3.55 6.44
N ASP A 25 12.67 -2.84 6.19
CA ASP A 25 12.65 -1.38 5.99
C ASP A 25 11.85 -0.98 4.75
N ALA A 26 12.00 -1.73 3.65
CA ALA A 26 11.21 -1.53 2.43
C ALA A 26 9.72 -1.74 2.68
N ALA A 27 9.34 -2.86 3.32
CA ALA A 27 7.95 -3.14 3.67
C ALA A 27 7.36 -2.04 4.56
N LYS A 28 8.14 -1.51 5.51
CA LYS A 28 7.69 -0.42 6.39
C LYS A 28 7.43 0.87 5.62
N ARG A 29 8.32 1.24 4.69
CA ARG A 29 8.11 2.40 3.80
C ARG A 29 6.88 2.22 2.92
N ASP A 30 6.68 1.03 2.35
CA ASP A 30 5.51 0.73 1.52
C ASP A 30 4.21 0.82 2.31
N ALA A 31 4.18 0.30 3.53
CA ALA A 31 3.03 0.43 4.43
C ALA A 31 2.73 1.89 4.80
N GLU A 32 3.77 2.69 5.05
CA GLU A 32 3.61 4.13 5.33
C GLU A 32 3.07 4.88 4.11
N ASN A 33 3.62 4.61 2.92
CA ASN A 33 3.15 5.17 1.65
C ASN A 33 1.68 4.80 1.37
N ALA A 34 1.30 3.54 1.59
CA ALA A 34 -0.07 3.08 1.43
C ALA A 34 -1.02 3.78 2.41
N LYS A 35 -0.62 3.94 3.67
CA LYS A 35 -1.41 4.67 4.69
C LYS A 35 -1.60 6.13 4.30
N LYS A 36 -0.54 6.79 3.84
CA LYS A 36 -0.59 8.17 3.37
C LYS A 36 -1.52 8.32 2.17
N ALA A 37 -1.46 7.40 1.20
CA ALA A 37 -2.36 7.41 0.04
C ALA A 37 -3.84 7.25 0.46
N LEU A 38 -4.14 6.38 1.42
CA LEU A 38 -5.48 6.21 1.97
C LEU A 38 -5.96 7.47 2.70
N GLU A 39 -5.10 8.11 3.50
CA GLU A 39 -5.43 9.35 4.20
C GLU A 39 -5.69 10.51 3.22
N ASP A 40 -4.85 10.65 2.20
CA ASP A 40 -4.99 11.65 1.14
C ASP A 40 -6.31 11.46 0.38
N ALA A 41 -6.70 10.21 0.07
CA ALA A 41 -7.99 9.89 -0.56
C ALA A 41 -9.19 10.25 0.35
N LYS A 42 -9.12 9.93 1.65
CA LYS A 42 -10.16 10.30 2.63
C LYS A 42 -10.28 11.82 2.79
N ARG A 43 -9.16 12.53 2.81
CA ARG A 43 -9.12 14.00 2.87
C ARG A 43 -9.75 14.61 1.63
N ALA A 44 -9.47 14.07 0.45
CA ALA A 44 -10.11 14.47 -0.79
C ALA A 44 -11.63 14.24 -0.72
N GLN A 45 -12.07 13.05 -0.32
CA GLN A 45 -13.50 12.73 -0.15
C GLN A 45 -14.20 13.73 0.79
N LYS A 46 -13.58 14.09 1.91
CA LYS A 46 -14.15 15.06 2.87
C LYS A 46 -14.32 16.46 2.25
N LYS A 47 -13.28 16.98 1.57
CA LYS A 47 -13.39 18.28 0.88
C LYS A 47 -14.51 18.28 -0.16
N TYR A 48 -14.68 17.17 -0.87
CA TYR A 48 -15.73 17.08 -1.89
C TYR A 48 -17.14 16.93 -1.33
N LYS A 49 -17.32 16.26 -0.17
CA LYS A 49 -18.62 16.24 0.55
C LYS A 49 -19.02 17.65 1.00
N ASP A 50 -18.06 18.44 1.49
CA ASP A 50 -18.30 19.85 1.84
C ASP A 50 -18.69 20.68 0.59
N ASP A 51 -18.01 20.46 -0.55
CA ASP A 51 -18.34 21.11 -1.83
C ASP A 51 -19.71 20.69 -2.40
N GLN A 52 -20.14 19.44 -2.21
CA GLN A 52 -21.47 18.96 -2.62
C GLN A 52 -22.57 19.69 -1.86
N LYS A 53 -22.43 19.82 -0.53
CA LYS A 53 -23.41 20.55 0.30
C LYS A 53 -23.55 22.01 -0.14
N ILE A 54 -22.43 22.65 -0.47
CA ILE A 54 -22.40 24.01 -1.04
C ILE A 54 -23.11 24.06 -2.40
N THR A 55 -23.00 23.01 -3.21
CA THR A 55 -23.64 22.93 -4.54
C THR A 55 -25.14 22.73 -4.44
N GLU A 56 -25.61 21.89 -3.52
CA GLU A 56 -27.04 21.68 -3.23
C GLU A 56 -27.70 22.95 -2.69
N GLU A 57 -27.05 23.63 -1.74
CA GLU A 57 -27.54 24.92 -1.20
C GLU A 57 -27.65 25.98 -2.30
N LYS A 58 -26.65 26.06 -3.18
CA LYS A 58 -26.65 26.97 -4.33
C LYS A 58 -27.71 26.62 -5.38
N ALA A 59 -27.99 25.33 -5.60
CA ALA A 59 -29.05 24.89 -6.51
C ALA A 59 -30.44 25.25 -5.97
N GLU A 60 -30.65 25.17 -4.65
CA GLU A 60 -31.87 25.63 -4.01
C GLU A 60 -32.03 27.16 -4.12
N GLU A 61 -30.94 27.92 -3.96
CA GLU A 61 -30.91 29.38 -4.14
C GLU A 61 -31.26 29.76 -5.60
N GLU A 62 -30.69 29.06 -6.60
CA GLU A 62 -31.03 29.26 -8.01
C GLU A 62 -32.51 28.96 -8.29
N LYS A 63 -33.06 27.88 -7.71
CA LYS A 63 -34.47 27.52 -7.85
C LYS A 63 -35.39 28.59 -7.26
N LYS A 64 -35.08 29.09 -6.07
CA LYS A 64 -35.83 30.19 -5.42
C LYS A 64 -35.79 31.47 -6.26
N ALA A 65 -34.60 31.87 -6.73
CA ALA A 65 -34.45 33.05 -7.57
C ALA A 65 -35.19 32.92 -8.92
N SER A 66 -35.20 31.72 -9.50
CA SER A 66 -35.97 31.43 -10.72
C SER A 66 -37.48 31.57 -10.49
N GLN A 67 -37.99 31.03 -9.39
CA GLN A 67 -39.41 31.16 -9.03
C GLN A 67 -39.82 32.62 -8.80
N GLU A 68 -38.98 33.40 -8.11
CA GLU A 68 -39.23 34.84 -7.91
C GLU A 68 -39.23 35.62 -9.23
N GLN A 69 -38.28 35.32 -10.12
CA GLN A 69 -38.23 35.92 -11.44
C GLN A 69 -39.48 35.56 -12.27
N GLN A 70 -39.90 34.29 -12.29
CA GLN A 70 -41.11 33.87 -12.99
C GLN A 70 -42.36 34.57 -12.44
N LYS A 71 -42.46 34.73 -11.12
CA LYS A 71 -43.58 35.42 -10.46
C LYS A 71 -43.60 36.91 -10.81
N ALA A 72 -42.45 37.58 -10.81
CA ALA A 72 -42.33 38.98 -11.22
C ALA A 72 -42.68 39.18 -12.72
N ASN A 73 -42.22 38.25 -13.57
CA ASN A 73 -42.55 38.27 -14.99
C ASN A 73 -44.05 38.11 -15.24
N LEU A 74 -44.70 37.18 -14.52
CA LEU A 74 -46.13 36.95 -14.61
C LEU A 74 -46.93 38.19 -14.16
N ASP A 75 -46.53 38.83 -13.06
CA ASP A 75 -47.17 40.07 -12.58
C ASP A 75 -47.08 41.21 -13.61
N TYR A 76 -45.89 41.41 -14.20
CA TYR A 76 -45.70 42.37 -15.30
C TYR A 76 -46.60 42.04 -16.50
N GLN A 77 -46.64 40.80 -16.97
CA GLN A 77 -47.51 40.40 -18.09
C GLN A 77 -48.99 40.60 -17.79
N GLN A 78 -49.44 40.31 -16.57
CA GLN A 78 -50.83 40.52 -16.16
C GLN A 78 -51.21 42.01 -16.15
N LYS A 79 -50.34 42.85 -15.60
CA LYS A 79 -50.53 44.32 -15.60
C LYS A 79 -50.49 44.88 -17.03
N LEU A 80 -49.67 44.30 -17.91
CA LEU A 80 -49.56 44.74 -19.30
C LEU A 80 -50.85 44.46 -20.05
N ARG A 81 -51.40 43.26 -19.85
CA ARG A 81 -52.72 42.88 -20.40
C ARG A 81 -53.83 43.80 -19.90
N LYS A 82 -53.86 44.14 -18.60
CA LYS A 82 -54.83 45.08 -18.03
C LYS A 82 -54.71 46.47 -18.66
N TYR A 83 -53.49 46.99 -18.79
CA TYR A 83 -53.20 48.29 -19.40
C TYR A 83 -53.63 48.37 -20.88
N ILE A 84 -53.40 47.29 -21.66
CA ILE A 84 -53.78 47.21 -23.07
C ILE A 84 -55.30 47.18 -23.25
N ASN A 85 -56.01 46.48 -22.35
CA ASN A 85 -57.46 46.27 -22.45
C ASN A 85 -58.29 47.41 -21.83
N GLU A 86 -57.70 48.31 -21.05
CA GLU A 86 -58.38 49.42 -20.41
C GLU A 86 -58.65 50.58 -21.39
N LYS A 87 -59.91 51.01 -21.47
CA LYS A 87 -60.37 52.07 -22.39
C LYS A 87 -60.51 53.42 -21.69
N ASP A 88 -60.65 53.44 -20.36
CA ASP A 88 -60.72 54.68 -19.59
C ASP A 88 -59.33 55.31 -19.42
N SER A 89 -59.16 56.54 -19.91
CA SER A 89 -57.87 57.26 -19.90
C SER A 89 -57.30 57.47 -18.49
N LYS A 90 -58.14 57.77 -17.48
CA LYS A 90 -57.67 57.99 -16.11
C LYS A 90 -57.22 56.68 -15.46
N LYS A 91 -57.97 55.59 -15.66
CA LYS A 91 -57.59 54.25 -15.16
C LYS A 91 -56.35 53.71 -15.86
N ARG A 92 -56.24 53.96 -17.17
CA ARG A 92 -55.08 53.57 -17.97
C ARG A 92 -53.79 54.24 -17.50
N SER A 93 -53.84 55.51 -17.08
CA SER A 93 -52.68 56.21 -16.48
C SER A 93 -52.25 55.61 -15.14
N MET A 94 -53.20 55.16 -14.31
CA MET A 94 -52.90 54.46 -13.05
C MET A 94 -52.25 53.10 -13.33
N LEU A 95 -52.85 52.31 -14.23
CA LEU A 95 -52.31 51.01 -14.66
C LEU A 95 -50.93 51.12 -15.31
N GLN A 96 -50.63 52.22 -16.00
CA GLN A 96 -49.30 52.48 -16.57
C GLN A 96 -48.22 52.56 -15.48
N LYS A 97 -48.49 53.25 -14.37
CA LYS A 97 -47.54 53.34 -13.25
C LYS A 97 -47.33 51.99 -12.57
N GLU A 98 -48.41 51.24 -12.34
CA GLU A 98 -48.33 49.89 -11.79
C GLU A 98 -47.55 48.93 -12.70
N MET A 99 -47.69 49.12 -14.02
CA MET A 99 -46.97 48.40 -15.06
C MET A 99 -45.47 48.68 -15.05
N GLU A 100 -45.08 49.96 -15.05
CA GLU A 100 -43.68 50.38 -15.00
C GLU A 100 -43.00 49.89 -13.71
N GLU A 101 -43.71 49.89 -12.57
CA GLU A 101 -43.19 49.33 -11.32
C GLU A 101 -42.98 47.81 -11.41
N ALA A 102 -43.90 47.08 -12.04
CA ALA A 102 -43.78 45.64 -12.25
C ALA A 102 -42.65 45.30 -13.24
N GLU A 103 -42.48 46.09 -14.30
CA GLU A 103 -41.37 45.94 -15.25
C GLU A 103 -40.02 46.12 -14.56
N ARG A 104 -39.92 47.12 -13.67
CA ARG A 104 -38.70 47.35 -12.89
C ARG A 104 -38.38 46.15 -11.99
N LYS A 105 -39.39 45.58 -11.32
CA LYS A 105 -39.24 44.38 -10.47
C LYS A 105 -38.85 43.14 -11.27
N ASP A 106 -39.43 42.92 -12.45
CA ASP A 106 -39.06 41.82 -13.36
C ASP A 106 -37.59 41.94 -13.81
N LYS A 107 -37.17 43.13 -14.25
CA LYS A 107 -35.77 43.39 -14.64
C LYS A 107 -34.79 43.18 -13.50
N GLU A 108 -35.13 43.62 -12.29
CA GLU A 108 -34.33 43.44 -11.08
C GLU A 108 -34.17 41.95 -10.75
N LYS A 109 -35.27 41.20 -10.70
CA LYS A 109 -35.25 39.75 -10.42
C LYS A 109 -34.59 38.94 -11.52
N GLN A 110 -34.68 39.36 -12.78
CA GLN A 110 -33.94 38.76 -13.88
C GLN A 110 -32.42 38.97 -13.76
N ALA A 111 -31.98 40.13 -13.28
CA ALA A 111 -30.57 40.40 -13.02
C ALA A 111 -30.04 39.57 -11.83
N GLU A 112 -30.80 39.46 -10.74
CA GLU A 112 -30.45 38.61 -9.59
C GLU A 112 -30.32 37.14 -9.98
N PHE A 113 -31.30 36.60 -10.71
CA PHE A 113 -31.26 35.22 -11.18
C PHE A 113 -30.05 34.93 -12.09
N LYS A 114 -29.75 35.84 -13.05
CA LYS A 114 -28.55 35.71 -13.90
C LYS A 114 -27.26 35.66 -13.07
N LYS A 115 -27.15 36.51 -12.05
CA LYS A 115 -25.98 36.57 -11.16
C LYS A 115 -25.81 35.30 -10.32
N ILE A 116 -26.91 34.71 -9.85
CA ILE A 116 -26.89 33.44 -9.13
C ILE A 116 -26.49 32.30 -10.07
N ARG A 117 -27.10 32.23 -11.25
CA ARG A 117 -26.80 31.21 -12.26
C ARG A 117 -25.34 31.20 -12.73
N GLU A 118 -24.70 32.36 -12.88
CA GLU A 118 -23.27 32.45 -13.18
C GLU A 118 -22.38 31.89 -12.06
N LYS A 119 -22.79 32.03 -10.79
CA LYS A 119 -22.08 31.48 -9.64
C LYS A 119 -22.20 29.95 -9.56
N VAL A 120 -23.35 29.39 -9.93
CA VAL A 120 -23.59 27.92 -9.94
C VAL A 120 -22.84 27.24 -11.08
N LYS A 121 -22.79 27.84 -12.28
CA LYS A 121 -22.15 27.23 -13.46
C LYS A 121 -20.64 26.96 -13.30
N LYS A 122 -19.98 27.55 -12.31
CA LYS A 122 -18.55 27.32 -12.01
C LYS A 122 -18.25 26.05 -11.18
N THR A 123 -19.26 25.33 -10.70
CA THR A 123 -19.08 24.18 -9.78
C THR A 123 -19.33 22.84 -10.48
N GLU A 124 -18.39 22.38 -11.31
CA GLU A 124 -18.35 20.99 -11.81
C GLU A 124 -17.42 20.12 -10.94
N THR A 125 -17.87 19.75 -9.74
CA THR A 125 -17.04 19.03 -8.73
C THR A 125 -17.50 17.60 -8.41
N ARG A 126 -18.67 17.16 -8.88
CA ARG A 126 -19.30 15.88 -8.49
C ARG A 126 -18.55 14.61 -8.98
N ARG A 127 -18.06 14.60 -10.23
CA ARG A 127 -17.50 13.39 -10.87
C ARG A 127 -16.19 12.90 -10.23
N LYS A 128 -15.41 13.81 -9.64
CA LYS A 128 -14.13 13.49 -8.98
C LYS A 128 -14.31 12.91 -7.57
N ALA A 129 -15.44 13.18 -6.93
CA ALA A 129 -15.75 12.70 -5.58
C ALA A 129 -16.13 11.20 -5.60
N GLU A 130 -16.97 10.82 -6.56
CA GLU A 130 -17.40 9.44 -6.78
C GLU A 130 -16.22 8.52 -7.14
N GLU A 131 -15.26 9.03 -7.94
CA GLU A 131 -14.04 8.30 -8.27
C GLU A 131 -13.13 8.11 -7.04
N ALA A 132 -13.07 9.08 -6.12
CA ALA A 132 -12.29 8.97 -4.89
C ALA A 132 -12.93 7.99 -3.88
N GLU A 133 -14.26 7.97 -3.79
CA GLU A 133 -15.00 7.00 -2.96
C GLU A 133 -14.86 5.58 -3.48
N ALA A 134 -14.91 5.38 -4.81
CA ALA A 134 -14.67 4.07 -5.42
C ALA A 134 -13.24 3.53 -5.17
N LYS A 135 -12.25 4.41 -4.96
CA LYS A 135 -10.85 4.04 -4.71
C LYS A 135 -10.54 3.71 -3.24
N GLU A 136 -11.38 4.12 -2.29
CA GLU A 136 -11.17 3.85 -0.86
C GLU A 136 -11.07 2.35 -0.49
N PRO A 137 -11.96 1.44 -0.95
CA PRO A 137 -11.85 0.02 -0.60
C PRO A 137 -10.58 -0.63 -1.18
N GLU A 138 -10.17 -0.22 -2.38
CA GLU A 138 -8.93 -0.69 -3.00
C GLU A 138 -7.71 -0.25 -2.19
N LEU A 139 -7.63 1.02 -1.81
CA LEU A 139 -6.54 1.56 -0.98
C LEU A 139 -6.52 0.93 0.42
N THR A 140 -7.69 0.69 1.02
CA THR A 140 -7.80 -0.01 2.30
C THR A 140 -7.27 -1.45 2.21
N LYS A 141 -7.55 -2.16 1.12
CA LYS A 141 -6.99 -3.49 0.87
C LYS A 141 -5.46 -3.42 0.71
N LYS A 142 -4.94 -2.44 -0.04
CA LYS A 142 -3.49 -2.22 -0.20
C LYS A 142 -2.78 -1.93 1.12
N VAL A 143 -3.39 -1.15 2.01
CA VAL A 143 -2.85 -0.91 3.36
C VAL A 143 -2.75 -2.22 4.15
N LYS A 144 -3.81 -3.03 4.16
CA LYS A 144 -3.80 -4.32 4.88
C LYS A 144 -2.72 -5.27 4.34
N GLU A 145 -2.61 -5.39 3.02
CA GLU A 145 -1.59 -6.22 2.37
C GLU A 145 -0.17 -5.72 2.69
N ALA A 146 0.04 -4.40 2.67
CA ALA A 146 1.34 -3.82 3.03
C ALA A 146 1.68 -4.04 4.51
N GLU A 147 0.71 -3.94 5.42
CA GLU A 147 0.91 -4.26 6.84
C GLU A 147 1.23 -5.75 7.06
N GLU A 148 0.58 -6.65 6.32
CA GLU A 148 0.90 -8.09 6.36
C GLU A 148 2.35 -8.34 5.91
N LYS A 149 2.78 -7.72 4.81
CA LYS A 149 4.19 -7.79 4.34
C LYS A 149 5.19 -7.28 5.38
N VAL A 150 4.85 -6.23 6.13
CA VAL A 150 5.68 -5.76 7.25
C VAL A 150 5.81 -6.84 8.32
N THR A 151 4.72 -7.51 8.69
CA THR A 151 4.76 -8.57 9.69
C THR A 151 5.57 -9.78 9.23
N GLU A 152 5.43 -10.19 7.97
CA GLU A 152 6.19 -11.29 7.38
C GLU A 152 7.69 -10.96 7.32
N ALA A 153 8.04 -9.77 6.83
CA ALA A 153 9.43 -9.32 6.76
C ALA A 153 10.06 -9.23 8.16
N LYS A 154 9.30 -8.75 9.16
CA LYS A 154 9.76 -8.72 10.55
C LYS A 154 10.04 -10.11 11.10
N GLN A 155 9.17 -11.08 10.86
CA GLN A 155 9.38 -12.47 11.30
C GLN A 155 10.65 -13.07 10.69
N LYS A 156 10.94 -12.77 9.41
CA LYS A 156 12.18 -13.21 8.76
C LYS A 156 13.43 -12.58 9.37
N LEU A 157 13.38 -11.27 9.65
CA LEU A 157 14.47 -10.55 10.33
C LEU A 157 14.71 -11.09 11.74
N ASP A 158 13.65 -11.31 12.51
CA ASP A 158 13.75 -11.87 13.86
C ASP A 158 14.32 -13.30 13.83
N ALA A 159 13.95 -14.10 12.83
CA ALA A 159 14.49 -15.45 12.64
C ALA A 159 15.98 -15.45 12.24
N GLU A 160 16.41 -14.54 11.39
CA GLU A 160 17.81 -14.36 11.00
C GLU A 160 18.67 -13.94 12.21
N ARG A 161 18.24 -12.91 12.94
CA ARG A 161 18.91 -12.46 14.17
C ARG A 161 18.97 -13.55 15.24
N ALA A 162 17.93 -14.39 15.34
CA ALA A 162 17.94 -15.51 16.27
C ALA A 162 19.01 -16.55 15.93
N LYS A 163 19.27 -16.83 14.64
CA LYS A 163 20.35 -17.73 14.20
C LYS A 163 21.73 -17.14 14.54
N GLU A 164 21.93 -15.85 14.28
CA GLU A 164 23.18 -15.14 14.59
C GLU A 164 23.47 -15.16 16.09
N VAL A 165 22.48 -14.80 16.92
CA VAL A 165 22.60 -14.84 18.38
C VAL A 165 22.89 -16.25 18.90
N ALA A 166 22.26 -17.28 18.33
CA ALA A 166 22.51 -18.67 18.71
C ALA A 166 23.94 -19.13 18.38
N LEU A 167 24.50 -18.69 17.25
CA LEU A 167 25.88 -19.00 16.86
C LEU A 167 26.88 -18.28 17.78
N GLN A 168 26.67 -16.98 18.02
CA GLN A 168 27.50 -16.19 18.93
C GLN A 168 27.46 -16.74 20.37
N ALA A 169 26.30 -17.19 20.85
CA ALA A 169 26.18 -17.81 22.17
C ALA A 169 27.01 -19.09 22.31
N LYS A 170 27.08 -19.92 21.25
CA LYS A 170 27.91 -21.14 21.24
C LYS A 170 29.40 -20.84 21.20
N ILE A 171 29.80 -19.82 20.44
CA ILE A 171 31.18 -19.32 20.44
C ILE A 171 31.55 -18.87 21.86
N ALA A 172 30.74 -18.01 22.48
CA ALA A 172 30.97 -17.52 23.83
C ALA A 172 30.99 -18.63 24.89
N GLU A 173 30.14 -19.66 24.76
CA GLU A 173 30.17 -20.83 25.65
C GLU A 173 31.48 -21.61 25.51
N LEU A 174 31.95 -21.85 24.28
CA LEU A 174 33.20 -22.54 24.02
C LEU A 174 34.42 -21.73 24.46
N GLU A 175 34.44 -20.42 24.24
CA GLU A 175 35.49 -19.51 24.74
C GLU A 175 35.61 -19.61 26.27
N ASN A 176 34.48 -19.61 26.98
CA ASN A 176 34.46 -19.75 28.43
C ASN A 176 35.01 -21.12 28.89
N GLU A 177 34.67 -22.20 28.19
CA GLU A 177 35.15 -23.53 28.56
C GLU A 177 36.65 -23.72 28.25
N VAL A 178 37.11 -23.17 27.12
CA VAL A 178 38.55 -23.06 26.79
C VAL A 178 39.28 -22.32 27.91
N HIS A 179 38.77 -21.16 28.33
CA HIS A 179 39.40 -20.37 29.39
C HIS A 179 39.45 -21.11 30.75
N ARG A 180 38.41 -21.88 31.08
CA ARG A 180 38.38 -22.72 32.30
C ARG A 180 39.40 -23.85 32.23
N LEU A 181 39.54 -24.51 31.08
CA LEU A 181 40.52 -25.58 30.89
C LEU A 181 41.95 -25.05 30.95
N GLU A 182 42.23 -23.90 30.32
CA GLU A 182 43.51 -23.20 30.43
C GLU A 182 43.86 -22.87 31.89
N THR A 183 42.87 -22.40 32.66
CA THR A 183 43.04 -22.11 34.08
C THR A 183 43.37 -23.37 34.88
N LYS A 184 42.62 -24.48 34.67
CA LYS A 184 42.88 -25.76 35.35
C LYS A 184 44.24 -26.36 34.99
N LEU A 185 44.66 -26.24 33.73
CA LEU A 185 45.99 -26.66 33.28
C LEU A 185 47.07 -25.89 34.03
N LYS A 186 46.91 -24.58 34.17
CA LYS A 186 47.83 -23.73 34.94
C LYS A 186 47.85 -24.10 36.44
N GLU A 187 46.69 -24.31 37.06
CA GLU A 187 46.60 -24.76 38.46
C GLU A 187 47.25 -26.15 38.66
N THR A 188 47.11 -27.05 37.68
CA THR A 188 47.75 -28.37 37.72
C THR A 188 49.28 -28.25 37.63
N ASP A 189 49.78 -27.35 36.77
CA ASP A 189 51.21 -27.07 36.63
C ASP A 189 51.79 -26.45 37.91
N GLU A 190 51.04 -25.56 38.58
CA GLU A 190 51.43 -24.85 39.81
C GLU A 190 51.17 -25.66 41.11
N SER A 191 50.52 -26.83 41.02
CA SER A 191 50.21 -27.70 42.17
C SER A 191 51.46 -28.25 42.87
N ASP A 192 51.41 -28.50 44.18
CA ASP A 192 52.48 -29.20 44.92
C ASP A 192 52.46 -30.75 44.73
N SER A 193 51.64 -31.27 43.82
CA SER A 193 51.55 -32.71 43.55
C SER A 193 52.80 -33.28 42.86
N GLU A 194 53.03 -34.58 43.03
CA GLU A 194 54.13 -35.30 42.37
C GLU A 194 53.97 -35.28 40.84
N ASP A 195 55.10 -35.22 40.11
CA ASP A 195 55.10 -35.07 38.64
C ASP A 195 54.28 -36.14 37.91
N TYR A 196 54.28 -37.39 38.39
CA TYR A 196 53.48 -38.46 37.78
C TYR A 196 51.96 -38.22 37.92
N VAL A 197 51.53 -37.60 39.03
CA VAL A 197 50.12 -37.26 39.28
C VAL A 197 49.71 -36.06 38.42
N LYS A 198 50.58 -35.05 38.30
CA LYS A 198 50.37 -33.90 37.41
C LYS A 198 50.21 -34.33 35.96
N GLU A 199 51.12 -35.16 35.47
CA GLU A 199 51.11 -35.60 34.07
C GLU A 199 49.85 -36.40 33.75
N GLY A 200 49.41 -37.27 34.67
CA GLY A 200 48.17 -38.04 34.53
C GLY A 200 46.88 -37.19 34.45
N LEU A 201 46.88 -35.98 35.03
CA LEU A 201 45.77 -35.02 34.97
C LEU A 201 45.93 -34.02 33.81
N ARG A 202 47.17 -33.65 33.48
CA ARG A 202 47.51 -32.68 32.42
C ARG A 202 47.14 -33.22 31.04
N ALA A 203 47.52 -34.46 30.73
CA ALA A 203 47.27 -35.06 29.41
C ALA A 203 45.77 -35.06 29.00
N PRO A 204 44.81 -35.50 29.85
CA PRO A 204 43.40 -35.45 29.50
C PRO A 204 42.85 -34.02 29.40
N LEU A 205 43.28 -33.09 30.29
CA LEU A 205 42.85 -31.68 30.22
C LEU A 205 43.36 -30.99 28.95
N GLN A 206 44.61 -31.24 28.55
CA GLN A 206 45.17 -30.71 27.32
C GLN A 206 44.46 -31.28 26.09
N SER A 207 44.19 -32.59 26.07
CA SER A 207 43.43 -33.20 24.97
C SER A 207 42.01 -32.62 24.85
N GLU A 208 41.36 -32.30 25.98
CA GLU A 208 40.05 -31.66 25.96
C GLU A 208 40.14 -30.20 25.48
N LEU A 209 41.15 -29.45 25.92
CA LEU A 209 41.42 -28.08 25.50
C LEU A 209 41.62 -28.00 23.98
N ASP A 210 42.50 -28.84 23.42
CA ASP A 210 42.78 -28.89 21.99
C ASP A 210 41.52 -29.20 21.17
N ALA A 211 40.68 -30.12 21.66
CA ALA A 211 39.42 -30.47 21.01
C ALA A 211 38.40 -29.33 21.05
N LYS A 212 38.34 -28.56 22.14
CA LYS A 212 37.45 -27.38 22.29
C LYS A 212 37.95 -26.21 21.44
N GLN A 213 39.25 -25.91 21.44
CA GLN A 213 39.86 -24.89 20.58
C GLN A 213 39.63 -25.22 19.10
N ALA A 214 39.80 -26.48 18.69
CA ALA A 214 39.52 -26.88 17.30
C ALA A 214 38.04 -26.75 16.90
N LYS A 215 37.10 -26.83 17.85
CA LYS A 215 35.67 -26.54 17.60
C LYS A 215 35.40 -25.03 17.54
N LEU A 216 36.01 -24.26 18.44
CA LEU A 216 35.90 -22.81 18.49
C LEU A 216 36.37 -22.19 17.16
N SER A 217 37.57 -22.54 16.69
CA SER A 217 38.11 -22.03 15.42
C SER A 217 37.22 -22.38 14.21
N LYS A 218 36.55 -23.54 14.22
CA LYS A 218 35.61 -23.91 13.15
C LYS A 218 34.33 -23.07 13.18
N LEU A 219 33.85 -22.70 14.36
CA LEU A 219 32.66 -21.85 14.49
C LEU A 219 32.97 -20.39 14.13
N GLU A 220 34.13 -19.88 14.52
CA GLU A 220 34.62 -18.57 14.10
C GLU A 220 34.76 -18.50 12.57
N GLU A 221 35.40 -19.50 11.94
CA GLU A 221 35.51 -19.59 10.48
C GLU A 221 34.14 -19.70 9.78
N LEU A 222 33.17 -20.36 10.41
CA LEU A 222 31.80 -20.41 9.89
C LEU A 222 31.11 -19.05 10.01
N SER A 223 31.32 -18.32 11.10
CA SER A 223 30.79 -16.96 11.30
C SER A 223 31.33 -16.01 10.23
N ASP A 224 32.65 -15.99 10.02
CA ASP A 224 33.29 -15.13 9.02
C ASP A 224 32.78 -15.44 7.59
N LYS A 225 32.56 -16.72 7.28
CA LYS A 225 31.99 -17.14 5.99
C LYS A 225 30.53 -16.74 5.81
N ILE A 226 29.76 -16.65 6.89
CA ILE A 226 28.37 -16.15 6.84
C ILE A 226 28.40 -14.66 6.47
N ASP A 227 29.24 -13.87 7.15
CA ASP A 227 29.39 -12.43 6.87
C ASP A 227 29.89 -12.17 5.43
N GLU A 228 30.83 -12.97 4.93
CA GLU A 228 31.32 -12.86 3.55
C GLU A 228 30.22 -13.18 2.52
N LEU A 229 29.43 -14.24 2.76
CA LEU A 229 28.33 -14.61 1.88
C LEU A 229 27.22 -13.54 1.88
N ASP A 230 26.91 -12.95 3.03
CA ASP A 230 25.94 -11.86 3.13
C ASP A 230 26.40 -10.62 2.34
N ALA A 231 27.69 -10.29 2.40
CA ALA A 231 28.27 -9.21 1.62
C ALA A 231 28.22 -9.49 0.10
N GLU A 232 28.45 -10.72 -0.34
CA GLU A 232 28.37 -11.13 -1.73
C GLU A 232 26.92 -11.12 -2.24
N ILE A 233 25.98 -11.62 -1.44
CA ILE A 233 24.54 -11.56 -1.73
C ILE A 233 24.11 -10.10 -1.90
N ALA A 234 24.51 -9.19 -1.01
CA ALA A 234 24.16 -7.78 -1.10
C ALA A 234 24.64 -7.12 -2.41
N LYS A 235 25.82 -7.50 -2.92
CA LYS A 235 26.32 -7.02 -4.22
C LYS A 235 25.48 -7.59 -5.37
N LEU A 236 25.21 -8.89 -5.36
CA LEU A 236 24.38 -9.53 -6.39
C LEU A 236 22.95 -8.99 -6.41
N GLU A 237 22.36 -8.62 -5.26
CA GLU A 237 21.04 -7.98 -5.23
C GLU A 237 21.03 -6.62 -5.92
N LYS A 238 22.09 -5.85 -5.72
CA LYS A 238 22.29 -4.56 -6.40
C LYS A 238 22.44 -4.77 -7.91
N ASP A 239 23.24 -5.74 -8.34
CA ASP A 239 23.42 -6.07 -9.75
C ASP A 239 22.08 -6.49 -10.39
N VAL A 240 21.28 -7.33 -9.71
CA VAL A 240 19.94 -7.72 -10.15
C VAL A 240 19.01 -6.51 -10.31
N GLU A 241 19.04 -5.56 -9.38
CA GLU A 241 18.24 -4.33 -9.48
C GLU A 241 18.71 -3.44 -10.63
N ASP A 242 20.02 -3.26 -10.79
CA ASP A 242 20.62 -2.49 -11.88
C ASP A 242 20.29 -3.10 -13.25
N PHE A 243 20.30 -4.43 -13.39
CA PHE A 243 19.90 -5.12 -14.63
C PHE A 243 18.39 -5.04 -14.89
N LYS A 244 17.54 -5.10 -13.85
CA LYS A 244 16.08 -4.92 -14.00
C LYS A 244 15.71 -3.55 -14.55
N ASN A 245 16.47 -2.53 -14.16
CA ASN A 245 16.25 -1.14 -14.59
C ASN A 245 16.98 -0.79 -15.90
N SER A 246 17.67 -1.77 -16.50
CA SER A 246 18.44 -1.56 -17.73
C SER A 246 17.66 -1.98 -18.97
N ASP A 247 17.53 -1.07 -19.93
CA ASP A 247 16.96 -1.33 -21.27
C ASP A 247 18.00 -1.91 -22.26
N GLY A 248 19.12 -2.45 -21.77
CA GLY A 248 20.17 -3.02 -22.61
C GLY A 248 19.73 -4.27 -23.37
N GLU A 249 20.22 -4.47 -24.59
CA GLU A 249 19.88 -5.63 -25.45
C GLU A 249 20.16 -7.00 -24.79
N TYR A 250 21.11 -7.04 -23.86
CA TYR A 250 21.48 -8.24 -23.09
C TYR A 250 21.04 -8.20 -21.62
N SER A 251 20.31 -7.17 -21.18
CA SER A 251 19.97 -6.98 -19.76
C SER A 251 19.18 -8.17 -19.20
N ALA A 252 18.25 -8.73 -19.99
CA ALA A 252 17.49 -9.92 -19.60
C ALA A 252 18.37 -11.17 -19.37
N LEU A 253 19.42 -11.35 -20.18
CA LEU A 253 20.34 -12.49 -20.04
C LEU A 253 21.23 -12.34 -18.79
N TYR A 254 21.77 -11.14 -18.56
CA TYR A 254 22.55 -10.86 -17.35
C TYR A 254 21.70 -10.91 -16.09
N LEU A 255 20.44 -10.48 -16.17
CA LEU A 255 19.49 -10.57 -15.09
C LEU A 255 19.23 -12.03 -14.69
N GLU A 256 18.96 -12.91 -15.65
CA GLU A 256 18.73 -14.34 -15.38
C GLU A 256 19.96 -15.00 -14.73
N ALA A 257 21.16 -14.68 -15.22
CA ALA A 257 22.41 -15.17 -14.64
C ALA A 257 22.60 -14.66 -13.19
N ALA A 258 22.41 -13.36 -12.95
CA ALA A 258 22.55 -12.76 -11.63
C ALA A 258 21.51 -13.29 -10.63
N GLU A 259 20.25 -13.50 -11.05
CA GLU A 259 19.21 -14.10 -10.21
C GLU A 259 19.53 -15.55 -9.82
N LYS A 260 20.14 -16.31 -10.74
CA LYS A 260 20.56 -17.70 -10.46
C LYS A 260 21.72 -17.75 -9.48
N ASP A 261 22.73 -16.91 -9.65
CA ASP A 261 23.88 -16.83 -8.74
C ASP A 261 23.45 -16.35 -7.35
N LEU A 262 22.57 -15.35 -7.30
CA LEU A 262 21.93 -14.88 -6.07
C LEU A 262 21.19 -16.02 -5.34
N ALA A 263 20.39 -16.80 -6.07
CA ALA A 263 19.66 -17.94 -5.49
C ALA A 263 20.61 -19.02 -4.95
N ALA A 264 21.71 -19.29 -5.66
CA ALA A 264 22.72 -20.25 -5.22
C ALA A 264 23.42 -19.79 -3.94
N LYS A 265 23.83 -18.52 -3.85
CA LYS A 265 24.50 -17.96 -2.67
C LYS A 265 23.57 -17.91 -1.45
N LYS A 266 22.30 -17.53 -1.64
CA LYS A 266 21.28 -17.60 -0.56
C LYS A 266 21.07 -19.01 -0.04
N ALA A 267 21.05 -20.00 -0.92
CA ALA A 267 20.94 -21.40 -0.53
C ALA A 267 22.20 -21.90 0.20
N GLU A 268 23.39 -21.38 -0.12
CA GLU A 268 24.62 -21.68 0.61
C GLU A 268 24.60 -21.07 2.01
N LEU A 269 24.21 -19.80 2.14
CA LEU A 269 24.09 -19.09 3.41
C LEU A 269 23.13 -19.83 4.37
N ASP A 270 21.92 -20.19 3.92
CA ASP A 270 20.94 -20.86 4.77
C ASP A 270 21.43 -22.24 5.24
N LYS A 271 22.20 -22.97 4.41
CA LYS A 271 22.83 -24.23 4.82
C LYS A 271 23.90 -24.04 5.90
N LYS A 272 24.69 -22.96 5.83
CA LYS A 272 25.74 -22.67 6.83
C LYS A 272 25.16 -22.15 8.13
N ALA A 273 24.11 -21.33 8.07
CA ALA A 273 23.42 -20.81 9.25
C ALA A 273 22.66 -21.90 10.04
N VAL A 274 22.36 -23.06 9.43
CA VAL A 274 21.64 -24.19 10.05
C VAL A 274 22.56 -25.35 10.44
N ASN A 275 23.77 -25.46 9.86
CA ASN A 275 24.70 -26.52 10.24
C ASN A 275 25.48 -26.17 11.51
N GLU A 276 25.06 -26.76 12.62
CA GLU A 276 25.95 -26.95 13.76
C GLU A 276 27.09 -27.90 13.35
N PRO A 277 28.36 -27.61 13.71
CA PRO A 277 29.41 -28.61 13.70
C PRO A 277 29.20 -29.62 14.86
N GLU A 278 28.05 -30.31 14.86
CA GLU A 278 27.69 -31.33 15.86
C GLU A 278 28.16 -32.75 15.48
N LYS A 279 29.16 -32.87 14.60
CA LYS A 279 29.86 -34.16 14.46
C LYS A 279 31.17 -34.12 15.26
N PRO A 280 31.21 -34.66 16.50
CA PRO A 280 32.49 -35.04 17.08
C PRO A 280 33.14 -36.04 16.13
N ALA A 281 34.43 -35.84 15.84
CA ALA A 281 35.23 -36.85 15.18
C ALA A 281 35.11 -38.16 16.01
N PRO A 282 34.89 -39.32 15.38
CA PRO A 282 34.89 -40.58 16.10
C PRO A 282 36.27 -40.75 16.73
N ALA A 283 36.31 -40.85 18.06
CA ALA A 283 37.48 -41.33 18.77
C ALA A 283 37.86 -42.73 18.23
N PRO A 284 39.16 -43.07 18.15
CA PRO A 284 39.62 -44.32 17.57
C PRO A 284 39.01 -45.54 18.28
N GLU A 285 38.53 -46.50 17.47
CA GLU A 285 37.90 -47.74 17.90
C GLU A 285 38.80 -48.56 18.83
N THR A 286 38.24 -48.97 19.96
CA THR A 286 38.71 -50.15 20.72
C THR A 286 37.59 -51.19 20.72
N PRO A 287 37.91 -52.49 20.60
CA PRO A 287 36.98 -53.51 20.12
C PRO A 287 35.94 -53.93 21.16
N ALA A 288 34.77 -54.30 20.64
CA ALA A 288 33.59 -54.78 21.37
C ALA A 288 33.86 -55.99 22.28
N PRO A 289 32.97 -56.20 23.28
CA PRO A 289 32.33 -57.50 23.36
C PRO A 289 30.80 -57.44 23.59
N GLU A 290 30.14 -58.33 22.84
CA GLU A 290 28.92 -59.11 23.08
C GLU A 290 27.66 -58.48 23.72
N ALA A 291 26.57 -58.60 22.96
CA ALA A 291 25.18 -58.44 23.38
C ALA A 291 24.75 -59.47 24.43
N PRO A 292 23.64 -59.19 25.15
CA PRO A 292 22.47 -60.04 24.91
C PRO A 292 21.12 -59.30 24.83
N ALA A 293 20.32 -59.75 23.85
CA ALA A 293 18.86 -59.95 23.80
C ALA A 293 17.86 -58.87 24.32
N GLU A 294 17.11 -58.36 23.33
CA GLU A 294 15.68 -58.02 23.25
C GLU A 294 14.79 -57.92 24.51
N GLN A 295 14.02 -56.82 24.59
CA GLN A 295 12.56 -56.87 24.81
C GLN A 295 11.84 -55.64 24.19
N PRO A 296 10.55 -55.78 23.81
CA PRO A 296 9.93 -55.05 22.69
C PRO A 296 9.30 -53.70 23.06
N LYS A 297 9.14 -52.85 22.02
CA LYS A 297 8.44 -51.55 22.03
C LYS A 297 6.97 -51.67 22.48
N PRO A 298 6.47 -50.80 23.36
CA PRO A 298 5.04 -50.61 23.57
C PRO A 298 4.36 -49.98 22.34
N ALA A 299 3.18 -50.50 21.99
CA ALA A 299 2.37 -50.08 20.86
C ALA A 299 1.82 -48.63 21.00
N PRO A 300 1.61 -47.91 19.88
CA PRO A 300 1.04 -46.57 19.89
C PRO A 300 -0.45 -46.60 20.28
N ALA A 301 -0.83 -45.65 21.14
CA ALA A 301 -2.21 -45.47 21.61
C ALA A 301 -3.17 -45.07 20.45
N PRO A 302 -4.45 -45.48 20.50
CA PRO A 302 -5.43 -45.21 19.46
C PRO A 302 -5.83 -43.73 19.42
N GLN A 303 -5.88 -43.18 18.21
CA GLN A 303 -6.37 -41.82 17.95
C GLN A 303 -7.89 -41.71 18.24
N PRO A 304 -8.34 -40.62 18.89
CA PRO A 304 -9.77 -40.33 19.06
C PRO A 304 -10.42 -39.88 17.74
N ALA A 305 -11.67 -40.30 17.54
CA ALA A 305 -12.45 -40.08 16.33
C ALA A 305 -12.75 -38.59 16.03
N PRO A 306 -12.85 -38.20 14.73
CA PRO A 306 -13.15 -36.83 14.33
C PRO A 306 -14.59 -36.42 14.66
N ALA A 307 -14.74 -35.23 15.25
CA ALA A 307 -16.01 -34.60 15.59
C ALA A 307 -16.82 -34.22 14.33
N PRO A 308 -18.17 -34.24 14.40
CA PRO A 308 -19.05 -33.96 13.26
C PRO A 308 -19.00 -32.49 12.80
N LYS A 309 -19.00 -32.32 11.48
CA LYS A 309 -19.06 -31.04 10.75
C LYS A 309 -20.30 -30.22 11.12
N PRO A 310 -20.17 -28.91 11.41
CA PRO A 310 -21.32 -28.01 11.49
C PRO A 310 -21.96 -27.74 10.13
N GLU A 311 -23.30 -27.76 10.09
CA GLU A 311 -24.15 -27.40 8.96
C GLU A 311 -24.01 -25.93 8.55
N LYS A 312 -24.18 -25.67 7.24
CA LYS A 312 -24.21 -24.33 6.64
C LYS A 312 -25.40 -23.50 7.17
N PRO A 313 -25.18 -22.24 7.58
CA PRO A 313 -26.26 -21.27 7.73
C PRO A 313 -26.83 -20.82 6.36
N ALA A 314 -28.13 -20.55 6.34
CA ALA A 314 -28.97 -20.22 5.19
C ALA A 314 -28.55 -18.96 4.40
N GLU A 315 -28.89 -18.96 3.10
CA GLU A 315 -28.73 -17.84 2.17
C GLU A 315 -29.54 -16.61 2.64
N GLN A 316 -28.87 -15.46 2.72
CA GLN A 316 -29.50 -14.14 2.91
C GLN A 316 -30.14 -13.66 1.59
N PRO A 317 -31.32 -13.00 1.63
CA PRO A 317 -31.94 -12.44 0.43
C PRO A 317 -31.18 -11.19 -0.06
N LYS A 318 -31.18 -10.99 -1.38
CA LYS A 318 -30.61 -9.80 -2.06
C LYS A 318 -31.27 -8.51 -1.53
N PRO A 319 -30.52 -7.40 -1.43
CA PRO A 319 -31.08 -6.12 -1.03
C PRO A 319 -32.09 -5.61 -2.08
N GLU A 320 -33.30 -5.35 -1.60
CA GLU A 320 -34.35 -4.59 -2.30
C GLU A 320 -33.89 -3.13 -2.45
N LYS A 321 -34.17 -2.51 -3.60
CA LYS A 321 -33.88 -1.07 -3.80
C LYS A 321 -34.65 -0.26 -2.75
N THR A 322 -33.98 0.66 -2.07
CA THR A 322 -34.63 1.55 -1.10
C THR A 322 -35.63 2.47 -1.79
N ASP A 323 -36.76 2.76 -1.13
CA ASP A 323 -37.81 3.67 -1.62
C ASP A 323 -37.25 5.04 -2.06
N ASP A 324 -36.16 5.49 -1.42
CA ASP A 324 -35.45 6.72 -1.79
C ASP A 324 -34.82 6.68 -3.19
N GLN A 325 -34.31 5.52 -3.65
CA GLN A 325 -33.77 5.38 -5.01
C GLN A 325 -34.88 5.41 -6.07
N GLN A 326 -36.04 4.84 -5.78
CA GLN A 326 -37.19 4.92 -6.69
C GLN A 326 -37.75 6.34 -6.76
N ALA A 327 -37.76 7.07 -5.64
CA ALA A 327 -38.20 8.47 -5.61
C ALA A 327 -37.28 9.40 -6.42
N GLU A 328 -35.95 9.17 -6.38
CA GLU A 328 -34.99 9.92 -7.17
C GLU A 328 -35.08 9.62 -8.67
N GLU A 329 -35.23 8.34 -9.06
CA GLU A 329 -35.44 7.95 -10.46
C GLU A 329 -36.75 8.55 -11.02
N ASP A 330 -37.82 8.61 -10.21
CA ASP A 330 -39.09 9.22 -10.59
C ASP A 330 -39.02 10.76 -10.71
N TYR A 331 -38.24 11.42 -9.85
CA TYR A 331 -38.03 12.87 -9.94
C TYR A 331 -37.20 13.24 -11.18
N ALA A 332 -36.14 12.47 -11.47
CA ALA A 332 -35.32 12.67 -12.67
C ALA A 332 -36.18 12.51 -13.95
N ARG A 333 -36.98 11.44 -14.03
CA ARG A 333 -37.86 11.17 -15.17
C ARG A 333 -38.92 12.26 -15.40
N ARG A 334 -39.56 12.76 -14.34
CA ARG A 334 -40.54 13.87 -14.48
C ARG A 334 -39.92 15.18 -14.90
N SER A 335 -38.68 15.46 -14.46
CA SER A 335 -37.97 16.69 -14.83
C SER A 335 -37.55 16.71 -16.31
N GLU A 336 -37.19 15.55 -16.85
CA GLU A 336 -36.82 15.40 -18.27
C GLU A 336 -38.06 15.49 -19.18
N GLU A 337 -39.19 14.92 -18.75
CA GLU A 337 -40.48 15.05 -19.44
C GLU A 337 -40.99 16.50 -19.45
N GLU A 338 -40.83 17.24 -18.35
CA GLU A 338 -41.24 18.64 -18.27
C GLU A 338 -40.36 19.56 -19.15
N TYR A 339 -39.05 19.31 -19.20
CA TYR A 339 -38.13 20.03 -20.10
C TYR A 339 -38.45 19.77 -21.58
N ASN A 340 -38.71 18.51 -21.96
CA ASN A 340 -39.11 18.16 -23.33
C ASN A 340 -40.48 18.71 -23.72
N ARG A 341 -41.42 18.84 -22.77
CA ARG A 341 -42.72 19.50 -23.03
C ARG A 341 -42.60 21.01 -23.25
N LEU A 342 -41.59 21.65 -22.66
CA LEU A 342 -41.37 23.08 -22.80
C LEU A 342 -40.65 23.43 -24.12
N THR A 343 -39.77 22.56 -24.61
CA THR A 343 -39.09 22.74 -25.91
C THR A 343 -39.98 22.41 -27.10
N GLN A 344 -40.93 21.47 -26.96
CA GLN A 344 -41.92 21.13 -28.00
C GLN A 344 -43.06 22.16 -28.17
N GLN A 345 -43.18 23.15 -27.28
CA GLN A 345 -44.17 24.23 -27.40
C GLN A 345 -43.66 25.45 -28.19
N GLN A 346 -42.44 25.41 -28.73
CA GLN A 346 -41.99 26.41 -29.70
C GLN A 346 -42.57 26.08 -31.09
N PRO A 347 -43.21 27.05 -31.79
CA PRO A 347 -43.62 26.81 -33.16
C PRO A 347 -42.38 26.51 -34.03
N PRO A 348 -42.48 25.61 -35.02
CA PRO A 348 -41.34 25.29 -35.89
C PRO A 348 -40.83 26.57 -36.55
N LYS A 349 -39.50 26.72 -36.57
CA LYS A 349 -38.83 27.82 -37.27
C LYS A 349 -39.27 27.80 -38.73
N ALA A 350 -39.72 28.95 -39.23
CA ALA A 350 -40.02 29.13 -40.64
C ALA A 350 -38.78 28.79 -41.49
N GLU A 351 -38.96 27.85 -42.41
CA GLU A 351 -37.95 27.43 -43.38
C GLU A 351 -37.66 28.60 -44.32
N LYS A 352 -36.39 29.02 -44.40
CA LYS A 352 -35.95 30.00 -45.40
C LYS A 352 -36.11 29.38 -46.80
N PRO A 353 -36.55 30.12 -47.83
CA PRO A 353 -36.62 29.57 -49.18
C PRO A 353 -35.21 29.23 -49.68
N ALA A 354 -35.08 28.07 -50.33
CA ALA A 354 -33.83 27.53 -50.84
C ALA A 354 -33.16 28.49 -51.85
N PRO A 355 -31.83 28.68 -51.79
CA PRO A 355 -31.09 29.40 -52.82
C PRO A 355 -31.07 28.59 -54.12
N ALA A 356 -31.28 29.28 -55.25
CA ALA A 356 -31.25 28.71 -56.60
C ALA A 356 -29.88 28.10 -56.94
N PRO A 357 -29.82 27.03 -57.76
CA PRO A 357 -28.56 26.37 -58.11
C PRO A 357 -27.76 27.22 -59.11
N GLN A 358 -26.46 27.37 -58.87
CA GLN A 358 -25.48 27.90 -59.82
C GLN A 358 -24.50 26.79 -60.27
N PRO A 359 -23.94 26.91 -61.48
CA PRO A 359 -23.66 25.77 -62.36
C PRO A 359 -22.32 25.08 -62.10
N GLU A 360 -22.27 23.81 -62.50
CA GLU A 360 -21.09 22.92 -62.50
C GLU A 360 -19.90 23.55 -63.24
N GLN A 361 -18.74 23.60 -62.56
CA GLN A 361 -17.45 23.73 -63.21
C GLN A 361 -16.89 22.35 -63.56
N PRO A 362 -16.37 22.12 -64.77
CA PRO A 362 -15.75 20.85 -65.13
C PRO A 362 -14.37 20.67 -64.48
N ALA A 363 -14.06 19.41 -64.18
CA ALA A 363 -12.83 18.93 -63.56
C ALA A 363 -11.57 19.12 -64.46
N PRO A 364 -10.36 19.05 -63.89
CA PRO A 364 -9.16 19.71 -64.41
C PRO A 364 -8.43 18.86 -65.46
N HIS A 365 -7.75 19.54 -66.39
CA HIS A 365 -6.67 18.99 -67.21
C HIS A 365 -5.44 19.88 -67.10
#